data_AF-A0A7J0F8M9-F1
#
_entry.id   AF-A0A7J0F8M9-F1
#
_cell.length_a   1.000
_cell.length_b   1.000
_cell.length_c   1.000
_cell.angle_alpha   90.00
_cell.angle_beta   90.00
_cell.angle_gamma   90.00
#
_symmetry.space_group_name_H-M   'P 1'
#
loop_
_entity.id
_entity.type
_entity.pdbx_description
1 polymer ?
#
loop_
_entity_poly.entity_id
_entity_poly.type
_entity_poly.pdbx_seq_one_letter_code
_entity_poly.pdbx_strand_id
1 'polypeptide(L)'
;MNVGIAMTLLISEVGEDPWRGKVFTFNERPKLRKIKGDSASSKWYFIEHLAGGERVDFRSNFNRILQLWISEKLTRDQMVNRVFLFSDRELHEASKNFIKGEYKEVFENYWKRGVQSA
;
A
#
# COMPACT_ATOMS: atom_id res chain seq x y z
N MET A 1 -1.36 0.04 -17.69
CA MET A 1 -2.24 0.18 -16.50
C MET A 1 -3.09 -1.06 -16.19
N ASN A 2 -3.81 -1.66 -17.15
CA ASN A 2 -4.77 -2.77 -16.90
C ASN A 2 -4.24 -3.95 -16.08
N VAL A 3 -3.04 -4.46 -16.40
CA VAL A 3 -2.43 -5.56 -15.63
C VAL A 3 -2.18 -5.16 -14.17
N GLY A 4 -1.77 -3.91 -13.93
CA GLY A 4 -1.57 -3.39 -12.58
C GLY A 4 -2.86 -3.40 -11.77
N ILE A 5 -3.97 -2.95 -12.35
CA ILE A 5 -5.29 -2.96 -11.68
C ILE A 5 -5.74 -4.40 -11.41
N ALA A 6 -5.59 -5.31 -12.37
CA ALA A 6 -5.91 -6.73 -12.19
C ALA A 6 -5.11 -7.36 -11.03
N MET A 7 -3.80 -7.07 -10.96
CA MET A 7 -2.93 -7.53 -9.89
C MET A 7 -3.29 -6.89 -8.54
N THR A 8 -3.62 -5.60 -8.51
CA THR A 8 -4.11 -4.92 -7.31
C THR A 8 -5.38 -5.57 -6.78
N LEU A 9 -6.35 -5.88 -7.64
CA LEU A 9 -7.56 -6.61 -7.26
C LEU A 9 -7.20 -7.98 -6.67
N LEU A 10 -6.43 -8.79 -7.40
CA LEU A 10 -6.05 -10.13 -6.96
C LEU A 10 -5.37 -10.11 -5.58
N ILE A 11 -4.32 -9.30 -5.43
CA ILE A 11 -3.57 -9.19 -4.17
C ILE A 11 -4.47 -8.70 -3.02
N SER A 12 -5.39 -7.77 -3.29
CA SER A 12 -6.30 -7.28 -2.27
C SER A 12 -7.28 -8.36 -1.77
N GLU A 13 -7.73 -9.26 -2.65
CA GLU A 13 -8.68 -10.33 -2.29
C GLU A 13 -8.00 -11.48 -1.55
N VAL A 14 -6.76 -11.85 -1.94
CA VAL A 14 -6.00 -12.92 -1.26
C VAL A 14 -5.35 -12.45 0.04
N GLY A 15 -5.31 -11.14 0.29
CA GLY A 15 -4.80 -10.57 1.53
C GLY A 15 -5.58 -11.06 2.76
N GLU A 16 -4.93 -10.99 3.92
CA GLU A 16 -5.52 -11.37 5.21
C GLU A 16 -6.10 -10.15 5.93
N ASP A 17 -7.03 -10.40 6.85
CA ASP A 17 -7.55 -9.34 7.70
C ASP A 17 -6.45 -8.83 8.65
N PRO A 18 -6.35 -7.51 8.89
CA PRO A 18 -7.30 -6.46 8.52
C PRO A 18 -7.01 -5.78 7.16
N TRP A 19 -6.07 -6.28 6.36
CA TRP A 19 -5.62 -5.63 5.12
C TRP A 19 -6.42 -6.03 3.88
N ARG A 20 -7.14 -7.15 3.94
CA ARG A 20 -7.99 -7.65 2.87
C ARG A 20 -8.88 -6.56 2.29
N GLY A 21 -8.89 -6.47 0.97
CA GLY A 21 -9.66 -5.51 0.18
C GLY A 21 -9.24 -4.05 0.37
N LYS A 22 -8.11 -3.76 1.02
CA LYS A 22 -7.61 -2.39 1.19
C LYS A 22 -6.45 -2.11 0.24
N VAL A 23 -6.44 -0.90 -0.33
CA VAL A 23 -5.40 -0.40 -1.25
C VAL A 23 -5.02 1.03 -0.90
N PHE A 24 -3.78 1.40 -1.18
CA PHE A 24 -3.34 2.80 -1.08
C PHE A 24 -3.63 3.54 -2.39
N THR A 25 -4.01 4.81 -2.29
CA THR A 25 -4.05 5.72 -3.44
C THR A 25 -2.64 5.93 -3.99
N PHE A 26 -2.48 5.93 -5.31
CA PHE A 26 -1.20 6.18 -5.97
C PHE A 26 -0.92 7.68 -6.00
N ASN A 27 -0.41 8.26 -4.92
CA ASN A 27 0.03 9.67 -4.88
C ASN A 27 0.96 9.92 -3.67
N GLU A 28 1.48 11.14 -3.54
CA GLU A 28 2.39 11.54 -2.46
C GLU A 28 1.72 11.66 -1.08
N ARG A 29 0.38 11.67 -1.01
CA ARG A 29 -0.40 11.76 0.24
C ARG A 29 -1.28 10.51 0.39
N PRO A 30 -0.66 9.35 0.63
CA PRO A 30 -1.33 8.07 0.52
C PRO A 30 -2.51 7.95 1.48
N LYS A 31 -3.65 7.53 0.95
CA LYS A 31 -4.83 7.18 1.72
C LYS A 31 -5.12 5.69 1.54
N LEU A 32 -5.25 4.97 2.65
CA LEU A 32 -5.73 3.59 2.63
C LEU A 32 -7.25 3.59 2.39
N ARG A 33 -7.70 2.85 1.39
CA ARG A 33 -9.10 2.78 0.96
C ARG A 33 -9.52 1.32 0.87
N LYS A 34 -10.71 1.00 1.39
CA LYS A 34 -11.37 -0.27 1.12
C LYS A 34 -11.97 -0.20 -0.29
N ILE A 35 -11.65 -1.18 -1.13
CA ILE A 35 -12.24 -1.33 -2.46
C ILE A 35 -13.75 -1.53 -2.30
N LYS A 36 -14.53 -0.84 -3.12
CA LYS A 36 -15.99 -0.92 -3.14
C LYS A 36 -16.47 -1.59 -4.41
N GLY A 37 -17.65 -2.22 -4.34
CA GLY A 37 -18.29 -2.89 -5.45
C GLY A 37 -18.47 -4.39 -5.20
N ASP A 38 -19.54 -4.95 -5.76
CA ASP A 38 -19.94 -6.34 -5.55
C ASP A 38 -19.47 -7.26 -6.68
N SER A 39 -19.19 -6.70 -7.86
CA SER A 39 -18.66 -7.43 -9.03
C SER A 39 -17.21 -7.05 -9.33
N ALA A 40 -16.48 -7.93 -10.02
CA ALA A 40 -15.12 -7.65 -10.49
C ALA A 40 -15.06 -6.35 -11.31
N SER A 41 -16.04 -6.12 -12.20
CA SER A 41 -16.13 -4.90 -13.00
C SER A 41 -16.34 -3.64 -12.15
N SER A 42 -17.19 -3.70 -11.12
CA SER A 42 -17.40 -2.54 -10.22
C SER A 42 -16.17 -2.24 -9.36
N LYS A 43 -15.46 -3.27 -8.89
CA LYS A 43 -14.21 -3.11 -8.14
C LYS A 43 -13.07 -2.59 -9.02
N TRP A 44 -13.00 -3.05 -10.27
CA TRP A 44 -12.10 -2.51 -11.29
C TRP A 44 -12.33 -1.01 -11.47
N TYR A 45 -13.58 -0.63 -11.74
CA TYR A 45 -13.96 0.76 -11.93
C TYR A 45 -13.59 1.61 -10.70
N PHE A 46 -13.80 1.09 -9.49
CA PHE A 46 -13.38 1.76 -8.26
C PHE A 46 -11.87 2.03 -8.20
N ILE A 47 -11.03 1.07 -8.56
CA ILE A 47 -9.56 1.23 -8.53
C ILE A 47 -9.08 2.16 -9.64
N GLU A 48 -9.63 2.02 -10.84
CA GLU A 48 -9.30 2.86 -12.00
C GLU A 48 -9.60 4.35 -11.72
N HIS A 49 -10.66 4.63 -10.96
CA HIS A 49 -11.06 5.99 -10.57
C HIS A 49 -10.57 6.38 -9.17
N LEU A 50 -9.71 5.56 -8.56
CA LEU A 50 -9.09 5.88 -7.29
C LEU A 50 -8.10 7.02 -7.51
N ALA A 51 -8.17 8.06 -6.67
CA ALA A 51 -7.34 9.27 -6.83
C ALA A 51 -5.86 8.94 -7.06
N GLY A 52 -5.39 9.15 -8.29
CA GLY A 52 -4.02 8.97 -8.74
C GLY A 52 -3.24 10.28 -8.75
N GLY A 53 -1.93 10.17 -8.85
CA GLY A 53 -0.95 11.24 -8.96
C GLY A 53 0.31 10.70 -9.63
N GLU A 54 1.33 11.55 -9.80
CA GLU A 54 2.51 11.17 -10.59
C GLU A 54 3.50 10.28 -9.84
N ARG A 55 3.53 10.39 -8.51
CA ARG A 55 4.54 9.75 -7.65
C ARG A 55 3.94 9.24 -6.36
N VAL A 56 4.57 8.23 -5.80
CA VAL A 56 4.28 7.65 -4.49
C VAL A 56 5.34 8.09 -3.49
N ASP A 57 4.92 8.34 -2.25
CA ASP A 57 5.83 8.53 -1.12
C ASP A 57 5.81 7.28 -0.23
N PHE A 58 6.81 6.42 -0.37
CA PHE A 58 6.93 5.19 0.42
C PHE A 58 7.00 5.46 1.91
N ARG A 59 7.74 6.48 2.34
CA ARG A 59 7.88 6.81 3.77
C ARG A 59 6.52 7.13 4.37
N SER A 60 5.72 7.92 3.66
CA SER A 60 4.35 8.24 4.07
C SER A 60 3.42 7.01 4.08
N ASN A 61 3.56 6.10 3.12
CA ASN A 61 2.80 4.84 3.09
C ASN A 61 3.13 3.97 4.32
N PHE A 62 4.41 3.68 4.58
CA PHE A 62 4.83 2.86 5.72
C PHE A 62 4.48 3.51 7.07
N ASN A 63 4.62 4.83 7.20
CA ASN A 63 4.16 5.54 8.39
C ASN A 63 2.65 5.38 8.59
N ARG A 64 1.85 5.39 7.52
CA ARG A 64 0.40 5.19 7.62
C ARG A 64 0.06 3.76 8.05
N ILE A 65 0.78 2.75 7.55
CA ILE A 65 0.63 1.35 7.99
C ILE A 65 0.95 1.24 9.48
N LEU A 66 2.06 1.82 9.94
CA LEU A 66 2.45 1.80 11.35
C LEU A 66 1.42 2.49 12.26
N GLN A 67 0.91 3.65 11.84
CA GLN A 67 -0.16 4.34 12.57
C GLN A 67 -1.41 3.47 12.71
N LEU A 68 -1.83 2.81 11.62
CA LEU A 68 -3.00 1.93 11.65
C LEU A 68 -2.77 0.77 12.59
N TRP A 69 -1.59 0.15 12.54
CA TRP A 69 -1.23 -0.91 13.47
C TRP A 69 -1.35 -0.47 14.94
N ILE A 70 -0.70 0.63 15.31
CA ILE A 70 -0.74 1.15 16.68
C ILE A 70 -2.19 1.48 17.09
N SER A 71 -2.94 2.16 16.23
CA SER A 71 -4.31 2.61 16.53
C SER A 71 -5.33 1.46 16.60
N GLU A 72 -5.18 0.43 15.76
CA GLU A 72 -6.05 -0.75 15.73
C GLU A 72 -5.54 -1.86 16.66
N LYS A 73 -4.42 -1.66 17.36
CA LYS A 73 -3.79 -2.63 18.28
C LYS A 73 -3.57 -4.01 17.64
N LEU A 74 -3.15 -4.02 16.38
CA LEU A 74 -2.94 -5.28 15.65
C LEU A 74 -1.81 -6.09 16.30
N THR A 75 -1.85 -7.40 16.14
CA THR A 75 -0.76 -8.27 16.59
C THR A 75 0.41 -8.22 15.60
N ARG A 76 1.57 -8.73 16.03
CA ARG A 76 2.74 -8.84 15.16
C ARG A 76 2.47 -9.69 13.91
N ASP A 77 1.64 -10.72 14.02
CA ASP A 77 1.27 -11.58 12.88
C ASP A 77 0.36 -10.87 11.88
N GLN A 78 -0.36 -9.83 12.31
CA GLN A 78 -1.17 -8.97 11.45
C GLN A 78 -0.36 -7.81 10.84
N MET A 79 0.95 -7.77 11.01
CA MET A 79 1.81 -6.74 10.43
C MET A 79 1.95 -6.93 8.92
N VAL A 80 2.02 -5.84 8.16
CA VAL A 80 2.25 -5.94 6.70
C VAL A 80 3.66 -6.43 6.44
N ASN A 81 3.78 -7.63 5.87
CA ASN A 81 5.06 -8.24 5.52
C ASN A 81 5.54 -7.89 4.11
N ARG A 82 4.63 -7.46 3.21
CA ARG A 82 4.92 -7.16 1.82
C ARG A 82 4.01 -6.06 1.28
N VAL A 83 4.59 -5.13 0.55
CA VAL A 83 3.88 -4.09 -0.19
C VAL A 83 4.18 -4.28 -1.68
N PHE A 84 3.14 -4.24 -2.51
CA PHE A 84 3.26 -4.30 -3.96
C PHE A 84 2.98 -2.93 -4.56
N LEU A 85 3.85 -2.48 -5.45
CA LEU A 85 3.65 -1.31 -6.28
C LEU A 85 3.56 -1.77 -7.74
N PHE A 86 2.44 -1.49 -8.38
CA PHE A 86 2.28 -1.67 -9.82
C PHE A 86 2.31 -0.30 -10.48
N SER A 87 3.26 -0.11 -11.38
CA SER A 87 3.54 1.16 -12.05
C SER A 87 3.89 0.88 -13.50
N ASP A 88 3.45 1.75 -14.41
CA ASP A 88 3.89 1.79 -15.82
C ASP A 88 5.21 2.56 -15.99
N ARG A 89 5.70 3.19 -14.92
CA ARG A 89 6.97 3.88 -14.83
C ARG A 89 7.99 3.11 -14.01
N GLU A 90 9.26 3.37 -14.27
CA GLU A 90 10.37 2.90 -13.45
C GLU A 90 10.24 3.38 -12.00
N LEU A 91 10.75 2.58 -11.05
CA LEU A 91 10.59 2.84 -9.61
C LEU A 91 11.12 4.22 -9.18
N HIS A 92 12.22 4.68 -9.78
CA HIS A 92 12.83 5.96 -9.47
C HIS A 92 12.01 7.15 -9.98
N GLU A 93 11.22 6.97 -11.03
CA GLU A 93 10.33 8.01 -11.57
C GLU A 93 9.01 8.05 -10.80
N ALA A 94 8.50 6.87 -10.43
CA ALA A 94 7.25 6.68 -9.71
C ALA A 94 7.35 7.03 -8.22
N SER A 95 8.53 7.39 -7.70
CA SER A 95 8.76 7.65 -6.29
C SER A 95 9.30 9.05 -6.04
N LYS A 96 8.77 9.73 -5.02
CA LYS A 96 9.20 11.09 -4.64
C LYS A 96 10.56 11.10 -3.93
N ASN A 97 10.79 10.10 -3.08
CA ASN A 97 11.91 10.07 -2.13
C ASN A 97 12.75 8.81 -2.38
N PHE A 98 13.15 8.58 -3.64
CA PHE A 98 13.92 7.40 -3.99
C PHE A 98 15.39 7.73 -4.17
N ILE A 99 16.21 7.30 -3.21
CA ILE A 99 17.60 6.93 -3.46
C ILE A 99 17.65 5.40 -3.48
N LYS A 100 18.32 4.82 -4.49
CA LYS A 100 18.47 3.37 -4.63
C LYS A 100 19.04 2.78 -3.33
N GLY A 101 18.23 2.00 -2.61
CA GLY A 101 18.59 1.40 -1.32
C GLY A 101 17.78 1.90 -0.12
N GLU A 102 17.18 3.10 -0.19
CA GLU A 102 16.44 3.68 0.94
C GLU A 102 15.14 2.96 1.28
N TYR A 103 14.48 2.29 0.31
CA TYR A 103 13.26 1.53 0.62
C TYR A 103 13.52 0.45 1.66
N LYS A 104 14.73 -0.13 1.69
CA LYS A 104 15.14 -1.13 2.67
C LYS A 104 15.24 -0.50 4.05
N GLU A 105 15.86 0.68 4.15
CA GLU A 105 15.94 1.42 5.41
C GLU A 105 14.54 1.82 5.91
N VAL A 106 13.67 2.31 5.03
CA VAL A 106 12.27 2.65 5.38
C VAL A 106 11.53 1.41 5.89
N PHE A 107 11.69 0.26 5.23
CA PHE A 107 11.07 -0.99 5.64
C PHE A 107 11.65 -1.51 6.96
N GLU A 108 12.97 -1.49 7.14
CA GLU A 108 13.63 -1.89 8.39
C GLU A 108 13.22 -0.99 9.55
N ASN A 109 13.09 0.32 9.33
CA ASN A 109 12.62 1.27 10.32
C ASN A 109 11.14 1.03 10.67
N TYR A 110 10.30 0.72 9.69
CA TYR A 110 8.92 0.28 9.90
C TYR A 110 8.88 -0.98 10.78
N TRP A 111 9.69 -1.99 10.44
CA TRP A 111 9.76 -3.25 11.19
C TRP A 111 10.22 -3.04 12.63
N LYS A 112 11.33 -2.30 12.82
CA LYS A 112 11.90 -2.01 14.15
C LYS A 112 10.94 -1.25 15.05
N ARG A 113 10.39 -0.12 14.56
CA ARG A 113 9.42 0.69 15.32
C ARG A 113 8.17 -0.10 15.65
N GLY A 114 7.81 -0.97 14.72
CA GLY A 114 6.75 -1.92 14.89
C GLY A 114 6.92 -2.84 16.07
N VAL A 115 7.98 -3.64 16.04
CA VAL A 115 8.31 -4.60 17.11
C VAL A 115 8.46 -3.90 18.46
N GLN A 116 8.94 -2.66 18.50
CA GLN A 116 9.05 -1.87 19.74
C GLN A 116 7.69 -1.37 20.28
N SER A 117 6.66 -1.30 19.45
CA SER A 117 5.34 -0.78 19.81
C SER A 117 4.33 -1.88 20.20
N ALA A 118 4.71 -3.15 20.11
CA ALA A 118 3.91 -4.33 20.41
C ALA A 118 4.36 -4.98 21.72
#